data_AF-A0A1J3FGE6-F1
#
_entry.id   AF-A0A1J3FGE6-F1
#
_cell.length_a   1.000
_cell.length_b   1.000
_cell.length_c   1.000
_cell.angle_alpha   90.00
_cell.angle_beta   90.00
_cell.angle_gamma   90.00
#
_symmetry.space_group_name_H-M   'P 1'
#
loop_
_entity.id
_entity.type
_entity.pdbx_description
1 polymer ?
#
loop_
_entity_poly.entity_id
_entity_poly.type
_entity_poly.pdbx_seq_one_letter_code
_entity_poly.pdbx_strand_id
1 'polypeptide(L)'
;MPMKSLSFLASLSLLALTFPFAIASDPNPVQDFCVGVNTPANGVLVNGKFCKDPTLATADDFYFTGLNQRGETKNPFGFNVTFGNVDNVPGLNTLGLS
;
A
#
# COMPACT_ATOMS: atom_id res chain seq x y z
N MET A 1 -52.17 5.81 -1.65
CA MET A 1 -50.81 6.16 -1.18
C MET A 1 -49.67 5.14 -1.43
N PRO A 2 -49.83 3.95 -2.06
CA PRO A 2 -48.70 3.02 -2.24
C PRO A 2 -47.79 3.33 -3.45
N MET A 3 -48.32 3.91 -4.54
CA MET A 3 -47.57 4.09 -5.80
C MET A 3 -46.40 5.08 -5.70
N LYS A 4 -46.54 6.16 -4.92
CA LYS A 4 -45.45 7.15 -4.71
C LYS A 4 -44.25 6.55 -3.95
N SER A 5 -44.53 5.66 -3.01
CA SER A 5 -43.48 4.95 -2.25
C SER A 5 -42.73 3.97 -3.15
N LEU A 6 -43.44 3.23 -4.02
CA LEU A 6 -42.81 2.29 -4.94
C LEU A 6 -41.95 3.00 -6.01
N SER A 7 -42.44 4.11 -6.59
CA SER A 7 -41.66 4.92 -7.53
C SER A 7 -40.42 5.54 -6.89
N PHE A 8 -40.52 6.00 -5.64
CA PHE A 8 -39.39 6.54 -4.90
C PHE A 8 -38.33 5.47 -4.61
N LEU A 9 -38.73 4.28 -4.15
CA LEU A 9 -37.83 3.16 -3.92
C LEU A 9 -37.16 2.70 -5.21
N ALA A 10 -37.89 2.67 -6.34
CA ALA A 10 -37.34 2.35 -7.65
C ALA A 10 -36.29 3.38 -8.10
N SER A 11 -36.55 4.67 -7.93
CA SER A 11 -35.58 5.73 -8.24
C SER A 11 -34.33 5.66 -7.36
N LEU A 12 -34.48 5.33 -6.07
CA LEU A 12 -33.36 5.20 -5.15
C LEU A 12 -32.50 3.98 -5.47
N SER A 13 -33.12 2.86 -5.86
CA SER A 13 -32.41 1.66 -6.32
C SER A 13 -31.65 1.90 -7.62
N LEU A 14 -32.23 2.61 -8.59
CA LEU A 14 -31.53 2.97 -9.83
C LEU A 14 -30.33 3.88 -9.54
N LEU A 15 -30.49 4.84 -8.64
CA LEU A 15 -29.40 5.74 -8.24
C LEU A 15 -28.28 4.98 -7.53
N ALA A 16 -28.62 4.03 -6.65
CA ALA A 16 -27.63 3.17 -5.98
C ALA A 16 -26.78 2.35 -6.96
N LEU A 17 -27.36 1.90 -8.09
CA LEU A 17 -26.65 1.16 -9.14
C LEU A 17 -25.68 2.03 -9.96
N THR A 18 -25.83 3.36 -9.91
CA THR A 18 -24.92 4.29 -10.62
C THR A 18 -23.68 4.67 -9.83
N PHE A 19 -23.58 4.26 -8.56
CA PHE A 19 -22.38 4.52 -7.76
C PHE A 19 -21.20 3.68 -8.30
N PRO A 20 -20.09 4.31 -8.69
CA PRO A 20 -18.90 3.57 -9.09
C PRO A 20 -18.28 2.89 -7.87
N PHE A 21 -18.16 1.56 -7.92
CA PHE A 21 -17.31 0.83 -7.00
C PHE A 21 -15.89 0.84 -7.56
N ALA A 22 -14.97 1.49 -6.86
CA ALA A 22 -13.54 1.40 -7.13
C ALA A 22 -12.89 0.55 -6.05
N ILE A 23 -12.19 -0.50 -6.46
CA ILE A 23 -11.33 -1.29 -5.58
C ILE A 23 -9.91 -0.98 -6.02
N ALA A 24 -9.10 -0.45 -5.11
CA ALA A 24 -7.70 -0.19 -5.33
C ALA A 24 -6.89 -0.98 -4.31
N SER A 25 -5.88 -1.68 -4.79
CA SER A 25 -4.88 -2.36 -3.99
C SER A 25 -3.56 -2.31 -4.74
N ASP A 26 -2.49 -2.64 -4.04
CA ASP A 26 -1.22 -2.89 -4.71
C ASP A 26 -1.36 -4.10 -5.66
N PRO A 27 -0.62 -4.13 -6.78
CA PRO A 27 -0.58 -5.28 -7.68
C PRO A 27 -0.10 -6.53 -6.95
N ASN A 28 -0.72 -7.68 -7.25
CA ASN A 28 -0.25 -8.96 -6.71
C ASN A 28 1.19 -9.26 -7.17
N PRO A 29 2.03 -9.87 -6.30
CA PRO A 29 3.37 -10.26 -6.68
C PRO A 29 3.34 -11.39 -7.73
N VAL A 30 4.26 -11.34 -8.69
CA VAL A 30 4.39 -12.34 -9.77
C VAL A 30 5.54 -13.34 -9.53
N GLN A 31 6.22 -13.21 -8.40
CA GLN A 31 7.25 -14.11 -7.87
C GLN A 31 7.23 -14.07 -6.33
N ASP A 32 7.96 -14.95 -5.66
CA ASP A 32 7.98 -15.04 -4.19
C ASP A 32 8.40 -13.74 -3.50
N PHE A 33 9.40 -13.04 -4.05
CA PHE A 33 9.86 -11.75 -3.54
C PHE A 33 10.53 -10.90 -4.61
N CYS A 34 10.53 -9.58 -4.41
CA CYS A 34 11.24 -8.61 -5.24
C CYS A 34 11.79 -7.52 -4.32
N VAL A 35 12.98 -7.72 -3.74
CA VAL A 35 13.59 -6.74 -2.82
C VAL A 35 13.81 -5.42 -3.55
N GLY A 36 13.19 -4.34 -3.08
CA GLY A 36 13.25 -3.02 -3.73
C GLY A 36 14.65 -2.40 -3.68
N VAL A 37 15.10 -1.79 -4.78
CA VAL A 37 16.34 -0.99 -4.82
C VAL A 37 16.05 0.48 -5.14
N ASN A 38 16.85 1.37 -4.56
CA ASN A 38 16.68 2.83 -4.70
C ASN A 38 17.25 3.40 -6.01
N THR A 39 17.94 2.57 -6.80
CA THR A 39 18.56 2.99 -8.05
C THR A 39 17.53 2.93 -9.19
N PRO A 40 17.26 4.04 -9.90
CA PRO A 40 16.68 3.92 -11.22
C PRO A 40 17.72 3.21 -12.09
N ALA A 41 17.38 2.02 -12.58
CA ALA A 41 18.20 1.37 -13.59
C ALA A 41 18.21 2.27 -14.83
N ASN A 42 19.26 3.05 -15.01
CA ASN A 42 19.46 3.95 -16.15
C ASN A 42 18.37 5.03 -16.34
N GLY A 43 17.81 5.57 -15.24
CA GLY A 43 16.81 6.66 -15.32
C GLY A 43 15.40 6.23 -15.70
N VAL A 44 15.12 4.92 -15.76
CA VAL A 44 13.77 4.39 -15.98
C VAL A 44 12.97 4.49 -14.69
N LEU A 45 11.69 4.89 -14.79
CA LEU A 45 10.74 4.92 -13.68
C LEU A 45 9.71 3.80 -13.86
N VAL A 46 9.37 3.12 -12.78
CA VAL A 46 8.37 2.04 -12.73
C VAL A 46 7.38 2.31 -11.60
N ASN A 47 6.22 1.64 -11.62
CA ASN A 47 5.32 1.64 -10.47
C ASN A 47 5.94 0.77 -9.36
N GLY A 48 6.24 1.36 -8.20
CA GLY A 48 6.99 0.71 -7.12
C GLY A 48 8.51 0.88 -7.27
N LYS A 49 9.29 -0.16 -6.97
CA LYS A 49 10.76 -0.16 -7.10
C LYS A 49 11.26 -1.30 -7.98
N PHE A 50 12.44 -1.11 -8.56
CA PHE A 50 13.17 -2.21 -9.22
C PHE A 50 13.55 -3.28 -8.22
N CYS A 51 13.65 -4.52 -8.68
CA CYS A 51 14.10 -5.65 -7.87
C CYS A 51 15.64 -5.73 -7.85
N LYS A 52 16.20 -6.00 -6.68
CA LYS A 52 17.53 -6.59 -6.48
C LYS A 52 17.60 -7.94 -7.21
N ASP A 53 18.79 -8.36 -7.62
CA ASP A 53 19.01 -9.74 -8.05
C ASP A 53 18.56 -10.70 -6.93
N PRO A 54 17.62 -11.63 -7.20
CA PRO A 54 17.08 -12.51 -6.17
C PRO A 54 18.13 -13.43 -5.54
N THR A 55 19.24 -13.71 -6.24
CA THR A 55 20.35 -14.51 -5.70
C THR A 55 21.17 -13.76 -4.65
N LEU A 56 21.04 -12.43 -4.61
CA LEU A 56 21.69 -11.55 -3.62
C LEU A 56 20.76 -11.19 -2.46
N ALA A 57 19.53 -11.70 -2.45
CA ALA A 57 18.59 -11.46 -1.36
C ALA A 57 19.03 -12.19 -0.08
N THR A 58 18.84 -11.51 1.05
CA THR A 58 19.22 -11.98 2.39
C THR A 58 18.06 -11.77 3.36
N ALA A 59 18.09 -12.45 4.50
CA ALA A 59 17.06 -12.27 5.54
C ALA A 59 16.96 -10.82 6.03
N ASP A 60 18.09 -10.10 6.04
CA ASP A 60 18.17 -8.70 6.48
C ASP A 60 17.38 -7.75 5.56
N ASP A 61 17.17 -8.12 4.28
CA ASP A 61 16.35 -7.33 3.36
C ASP A 61 14.85 -7.30 3.77
N PHE A 62 14.41 -8.25 4.61
CA PHE A 62 13.03 -8.39 5.11
C PHE A 62 12.89 -8.11 6.60
N TYR A 63 13.99 -7.81 7.28
CA TYR A 63 14.02 -7.60 8.71
C TYR A 63 13.97 -6.10 9.04
N PHE A 64 13.11 -5.74 9.98
CA PHE A 64 13.01 -4.37 10.46
C PHE A 64 12.95 -4.33 11.98
N THR A 65 13.75 -3.44 12.56
CA THR A 65 13.77 -3.14 13.99
C THR A 65 13.61 -1.64 14.18
N GLY A 66 12.99 -1.22 15.29
CA GLY A 66 12.67 0.18 15.54
C GLY A 66 11.22 0.38 15.99
N LEU A 67 10.27 -0.40 15.48
CA LEU A 67 8.87 -0.36 15.95
C LEU A 67 8.70 -0.80 17.41
N ASN A 68 9.63 -1.61 17.91
CA ASN A 68 9.72 -2.00 19.31
C ASN A 68 10.31 -0.89 20.21
N GLN A 69 10.78 0.22 19.63
CA GLN A 69 11.41 1.33 20.33
C GLN A 69 10.46 2.52 20.38
N ARG A 70 10.51 3.28 21.48
CA ARG A 70 9.72 4.51 21.62
C ARG A 70 10.34 5.62 20.77
N GLY A 71 9.55 6.24 19.90
CA GLY A 71 9.95 7.45 19.17
C GLY A 71 9.92 8.72 20.04
N GLU A 72 10.71 9.72 19.67
CA GLU A 72 10.81 11.01 20.38
C GLU A 72 9.57 11.89 20.13
N THR A 73 8.86 12.25 21.20
CA THR A 73 7.60 13.00 21.13
C THR A 73 7.72 14.46 21.58
N LYS A 74 8.91 14.93 21.96
CA LYS A 74 9.19 16.36 22.24
C LYS A 74 9.26 17.19 20.96
N ASN A 75 8.13 17.27 20.26
CA ASN A 75 7.92 18.12 19.11
C ASN A 75 6.52 18.78 19.22
N PRO A 76 6.22 19.85 18.46
CA PRO A 76 4.96 20.59 18.58
C PRO A 76 3.69 19.77 18.37
N PHE A 77 3.78 18.61 17.71
CA PHE A 77 2.64 17.74 17.43
C PHE A 77 2.40 16.69 18.52
N GLY A 78 3.39 16.45 19.40
CA GLY A 78 3.28 15.53 20.53
C GLY A 78 3.25 14.04 20.16
N PHE A 79 3.53 13.67 18.90
CA PHE A 79 3.63 12.28 18.46
C PHE A 79 4.83 12.05 17.54
N ASN A 80 5.19 10.79 17.35
CA ASN A 80 6.22 10.34 16.42
C ASN A 80 5.69 9.20 15.56
N VAL A 81 6.08 9.14 14.29
CA VAL A 81 5.76 8.05 13.38
C VAL A 81 7.06 7.40 12.94
N THR A 82 7.18 6.10 13.16
CA THR A 82 8.25 5.27 12.61
C THR A 82 7.63 4.43 11.49
N PHE A 83 8.07 4.64 10.25
CA PHE A 83 7.51 3.97 9.08
C PHE A 83 8.18 2.60 8.86
N GLY A 84 7.38 1.56 8.65
CA GLY A 84 7.84 0.21 8.29
C GLY A 84 7.67 -0.09 6.79
N ASN A 85 7.74 0.93 5.93
CA ASN A 85 7.40 0.82 4.52
C ASN A 85 8.58 0.32 3.65
N VAL A 86 8.36 0.20 2.34
CA VAL A 86 9.35 -0.29 1.36
C VAL A 86 10.68 0.49 1.33
N ASP A 87 10.70 1.73 1.80
CA ASP A 87 11.93 2.53 1.88
C ASP A 87 12.81 2.10 3.06
N ASN A 88 12.20 1.61 4.14
CA ASN A 88 12.87 1.16 5.35
C ASN A 88 12.98 -0.37 5.44
N VAL A 89 12.10 -1.10 4.73
CA VAL A 89 12.03 -2.57 4.65
C VAL A 89 11.94 -2.98 3.18
N PRO A 90 13.07 -3.03 2.46
CA PRO A 90 13.10 -3.25 1.01
C PRO A 90 12.37 -4.50 0.52
N GLY A 91 12.34 -5.55 1.35
CA GLY A 91 11.66 -6.81 1.08
C GLY A 91 10.13 -6.71 0.98
N LEU A 92 9.50 -5.61 1.41
CA LEU A 92 8.05 -5.41 1.29
C LEU A 92 7.58 -5.01 -0.11
N ASN A 93 8.51 -4.65 -1.01
CA ASN A 93 8.16 -4.26 -2.37
C ASN A 93 7.33 -5.38 -3.05
N THR A 94 6.20 -5.00 -3.67
CA THR A 94 5.18 -5.88 -4.30
C THR A 94 4.29 -6.71 -3.37
N LEU A 95 4.50 -6.68 -2.05
CA LEU A 95 3.75 -7.54 -1.12
C LEU A 95 2.46 -6.92 -0.56
N GLY A 96 2.21 -5.63 -0.84
CA GLY A 96 1.01 -4.93 -0.35
C GLY A 96 1.01 -4.64 1.15
N LEU A 97 2.19 -4.47 1.75
CA LEU A 97 2.39 -4.20 3.20
C LEU A 97 3.33 -3.01 3.43
N SER A 98 3.18 -2.33 4.58
CA SER A 98 4.02 -1.20 5.04
C SER A 98 3.98 -1.00 6.54
#